data_AF-A0AAV0EUQ6-F1
#
_entry.id   AF-A0AAV0EUQ6-F1
#
_cell.length_a   1.000
_cell.length_b   1.000
_cell.length_c   1.000
_cell.angle_alpha   90.00
_cell.angle_beta   90.00
_cell.angle_gamma   90.00
#
_symmetry.space_group_name_H-M   'P 1'
#
loop_
_entity.id
_entity.type
_entity.pdbx_description
1 polymer ?
#
loop_
_entity_poly.entity_id
_entity_poly.type
_entity_poly.pdbx_seq_one_letter_code
_entity_poly.pdbx_strand_id
1 'polypeptide(L)'
;MNITSAFLVISNYAGTSKAWYLDDGEGGDSNSGMEYYFPSPPPPPPSMEERHRCEDVRCRFPSCLDYLSGAEDSPSLTCCTNLEALNCIAREEGPRRICQCIEDLRPSLLESRIRGIYKECGIHLSFPISQHMDCSSV
;
A
#
# COMPACT_ATOMS: atom_id res chain seq x y z
N MET A 1 -45.52 -17.00 -30.34
CA MET A 1 -45.52 -17.10 -28.86
C MET A 1 -44.11 -17.46 -28.42
N ASN A 2 -43.42 -16.45 -27.88
CA ASN A 2 -42.19 -16.41 -27.08
C ASN A 2 -41.06 -17.41 -27.35
N ILE A 3 -40.01 -16.94 -28.04
CA ILE A 3 -38.65 -17.48 -27.92
C ILE A 3 -37.75 -16.34 -27.46
N THR A 4 -37.04 -16.63 -26.38
CA THR A 4 -36.07 -15.87 -25.59
C THR A 4 -35.15 -14.95 -26.38
N SER A 5 -35.19 -13.65 -26.08
CA SER A 5 -34.08 -12.73 -26.34
C SER A 5 -33.32 -12.47 -25.05
N ALA A 6 -32.02 -12.74 -25.11
CA ALA A 6 -31.02 -12.31 -24.15
C ALA A 6 -30.87 -10.78 -24.18
N PHE A 7 -29.93 -10.29 -23.36
CA PHE A 7 -29.44 -8.92 -23.21
C PHE A 7 -30.08 -8.13 -22.05
N LEU A 8 -29.42 -8.30 -20.90
CA LEU A 8 -29.50 -7.40 -19.76
C LEU A 8 -29.11 -5.99 -20.21
N VAL A 9 -30.01 -5.05 -19.95
CA VAL A 9 -29.80 -3.61 -20.16
C VAL A 9 -28.82 -3.09 -19.12
N ILE A 10 -27.78 -2.47 -19.66
CA ILE A 10 -26.72 -1.69 -19.02
C ILE A 10 -27.30 -0.39 -18.45
N SER A 11 -26.86 -0.01 -17.24
CA SER A 11 -26.49 1.38 -16.86
C SER A 11 -26.21 1.43 -15.37
N ASN A 12 -25.29 2.21 -14.82
CA ASN A 12 -24.13 2.99 -15.27
C ASN A 12 -23.70 3.66 -13.95
N TYR A 13 -22.46 3.56 -13.49
CA TYR A 13 -21.84 4.69 -12.78
C TYR A 13 -20.32 4.65 -12.97
N ALA A 14 -19.88 5.78 -13.54
CA ALA A 14 -18.54 6.29 -13.76
C ALA A 14 -17.53 6.04 -12.63
N GLY A 15 -16.28 5.81 -13.02
CA GLY A 15 -15.11 5.85 -12.14
C GLY A 15 -13.89 5.30 -12.88
N THR A 16 -13.11 6.20 -13.47
CA THR A 16 -12.16 5.95 -14.56
C THR A 16 -10.94 5.09 -14.17
N SER A 17 -10.85 3.88 -14.72
CA SER A 17 -9.57 3.20 -14.93
C SER A 17 -8.81 3.90 -16.05
N LYS A 18 -7.78 4.68 -15.73
CA LYS A 18 -6.73 5.03 -16.69
C LYS A 18 -5.56 4.09 -16.48
N ALA A 19 -5.43 3.12 -17.37
CA ALA A 19 -4.19 2.41 -17.64
C ALA A 19 -3.88 2.54 -19.13
N TRP A 20 -2.58 2.63 -19.44
CA TRP A 20 -1.93 2.63 -20.74
C TRP A 20 -1.80 4.00 -21.42
N TYR A 21 -0.69 4.67 -21.09
CA TYR A 21 -0.02 5.63 -21.96
C TYR A 21 0.34 4.92 -23.29
N LEU A 22 -0.16 5.45 -24.40
CA LEU A 22 0.45 5.30 -25.72
C LEU A 22 1.10 6.65 -26.03
N ASP A 23 2.41 6.67 -26.22
CA ASP A 23 3.11 7.82 -26.78
C ASP A 23 3.84 7.33 -28.03
N ASP A 24 3.26 7.65 -29.19
CA ASP A 24 3.90 7.54 -30.50
C ASP A 24 4.62 8.89 -30.76
N GLY A 25 5.94 8.88 -30.65
CA GLY A 25 6.79 10.05 -30.92
C GLY A 25 8.06 9.67 -31.67
N GLU A 26 8.01 9.76 -33.01
CA GLU A 26 9.16 9.62 -33.91
C GLU A 26 9.76 11.01 -34.22
N GLY A 27 11.07 11.19 -34.10
CA GLY A 27 11.74 12.40 -34.61
C GLY A 27 13.21 12.65 -34.20
N GLY A 28 14.16 12.19 -35.03
CA GLY A 28 15.31 12.97 -35.55
C GLY A 28 16.57 13.22 -34.70
N ASP A 29 17.71 12.68 -35.18
CA ASP A 29 19.11 12.83 -34.70
C ASP A 29 19.74 14.24 -34.82
N SER A 30 20.67 14.58 -33.91
CA SER A 30 22.03 15.10 -34.21
C SER A 30 22.90 15.25 -32.95
N ASN A 31 24.10 14.68 -32.99
CA ASN A 31 25.13 14.69 -31.93
C ASN A 31 25.63 16.10 -31.52
N SER A 32 25.73 16.35 -30.21
CA SER A 32 26.76 17.24 -29.62
C SER A 32 27.10 16.73 -28.23
N GLY A 33 28.40 16.49 -27.98
CA GLY A 33 28.90 15.92 -26.74
C GLY A 33 28.53 16.74 -25.51
N MET A 34 27.91 16.07 -24.55
CA MET A 34 27.91 16.46 -23.15
C MET A 34 28.20 15.21 -22.34
N GLU A 35 29.14 15.35 -21.42
CA GLU A 35 29.56 14.35 -20.46
C GLU A 35 28.34 13.91 -19.63
N TYR A 36 27.71 12.79 -20.01
CA TYR A 36 26.57 12.26 -19.27
C TYR A 36 27.09 11.57 -18.01
N TYR A 37 27.08 12.34 -16.92
CA TYR A 37 27.11 11.85 -15.55
C TYR A 37 26.26 10.58 -15.45
N PHE A 38 26.89 9.41 -15.28
CA PHE A 38 26.16 8.16 -15.04
C PHE A 38 25.46 8.30 -13.67
N PRO A 39 24.13 8.44 -13.62
CA PRO A 39 23.44 8.25 -12.36
C PRO A 39 23.64 6.78 -11.98
N SER A 40 24.03 6.51 -10.74
CA SER A 40 24.08 5.16 -10.20
C SER A 40 22.82 4.41 -10.61
N PRO A 41 22.91 3.15 -11.07
CA PRO A 41 21.75 2.39 -11.52
C PRO A 41 20.67 2.37 -10.43
N PRO A 42 19.38 2.53 -10.78
CA PRO A 42 18.31 2.37 -9.81
C PRO A 42 18.44 1.00 -9.15
N PRO A 43 18.16 0.88 -7.84
CA PRO A 43 18.19 -0.42 -7.17
C PRO A 43 17.28 -1.39 -7.93
N PRO A 44 17.68 -2.68 -8.06
CA PRO A 44 16.84 -3.66 -8.73
C PRO A 44 15.44 -3.65 -8.13
N PRO A 45 14.37 -3.76 -8.93
CA PRO A 45 13.03 -3.89 -8.38
C PRO A 45 13.02 -5.09 -7.42
N PRO A 46 12.32 -4.98 -6.28
CA PRO A 46 12.22 -6.09 -5.34
C PRO A 46 11.75 -7.33 -6.11
N SER A 47 12.37 -8.47 -5.82
CA SER A 47 12.00 -9.73 -6.47
C SER A 47 10.47 -9.93 -6.36
N MET A 48 9.84 -10.52 -7.37
CA MET A 48 8.38 -10.69 -7.41
C MET A 48 7.82 -11.34 -6.12
N GLU A 49 8.60 -12.25 -5.54
CA GLU A 49 8.32 -12.93 -4.27
C GLU A 49 8.25 -11.98 -3.07
N GLU A 50 9.10 -10.95 -3.03
CA GLU A 50 9.14 -9.95 -1.96
C GLU A 50 7.96 -8.97 -2.03
N ARG A 51 7.57 -8.58 -3.25
CA ARG A 51 6.34 -7.83 -3.46
C ARG A 51 5.11 -8.63 -3.04
N HIS A 52 5.06 -9.92 -3.38
CA HIS A 52 3.94 -10.78 -3.00
C HIS A 52 3.89 -11.02 -1.49
N ARG A 53 5.04 -11.15 -0.82
CA ARG A 53 5.10 -11.30 0.64
C ARG A 53 4.41 -10.16 1.38
N CYS A 54 4.52 -8.93 0.91
CA CYS A 54 3.92 -7.76 1.59
C CYS A 54 2.54 -7.36 1.06
N GLU A 55 1.91 -8.15 0.18
CA GLU A 55 0.65 -7.78 -0.46
C GLU A 55 -0.48 -7.56 0.56
N ASP A 56 -0.56 -8.40 1.60
CA ASP A 56 -1.54 -8.22 2.69
C ASP A 56 -1.37 -6.86 3.38
N VAL A 57 -0.12 -6.47 3.67
CA VAL A 57 0.18 -5.20 4.34
C VAL A 57 -0.12 -4.03 3.42
N ARG A 58 0.29 -4.11 2.14
CA ARG A 58 0.05 -3.09 1.13
C ARG A 58 -1.45 -2.86 0.87
N CYS A 59 -2.28 -3.90 0.97
CA CYS A 59 -3.72 -3.78 0.78
C CYS A 59 -4.46 -3.29 2.03
N ARG A 60 -3.95 -3.61 3.22
CA ARG A 60 -4.69 -3.42 4.49
C ARG A 60 -4.25 -2.19 5.25
N PHE A 61 -2.94 -2.00 5.41
CA PHE A 61 -2.37 -0.93 6.23
C PHE A 61 -2.75 0.49 5.75
N PRO A 62 -2.84 0.80 4.44
CA PRO A 62 -3.17 2.15 3.98
C PRO A 62 -4.50 2.70 4.50
N SER A 63 -5.47 1.84 4.81
CA SER A 63 -6.75 2.24 5.39
C SER A 63 -6.65 2.95 6.74
N CYS A 64 -5.49 2.88 7.40
CA CYS A 64 -5.20 3.54 8.67
C CYS A 64 -4.44 4.86 8.54
N LEU A 65 -3.93 5.19 7.35
CA LEU A 65 -3.01 6.31 7.17
C LEU A 65 -3.67 7.67 7.43
N ASP A 66 -4.94 7.85 7.08
CA ASP A 66 -5.64 9.13 7.33
C ASP A 66 -5.69 9.45 8.82
N TYR A 67 -6.00 8.47 9.67
CA TYR A 67 -5.95 8.65 11.12
C TYR A 67 -4.51 8.79 11.64
N LEU A 68 -3.61 7.90 11.21
CA LEU A 68 -2.25 7.86 11.73
C LEU A 68 -1.41 9.09 11.34
N SER A 69 -1.70 9.72 10.20
CA SER A 69 -1.12 10.99 9.76
C SER A 69 -1.81 12.20 10.36
N GLY A 70 -2.97 12.01 11.00
CA GLY A 70 -3.77 13.06 11.63
C GLY A 70 -4.69 13.83 10.69
N ALA A 71 -4.92 13.32 9.46
CA ALA A 71 -5.94 13.85 8.56
C ALA A 71 -7.36 13.59 9.09
N GLU A 72 -7.56 12.48 9.82
CA GLU A 72 -8.82 12.13 10.47
C GLU A 72 -8.65 12.01 11.99
N ASP A 73 -9.72 12.35 12.72
CA ASP A 73 -9.70 12.37 14.18
C ASP A 73 -9.94 10.99 14.82
N SER A 74 -10.56 10.07 14.08
CA SER A 74 -10.85 8.70 14.52
C SER A 74 -10.43 7.68 13.46
N PRO A 75 -10.02 6.45 13.86
CA PRO A 75 -9.74 5.40 12.91
C PRO A 75 -11.04 4.91 12.25
N SER A 76 -10.96 4.61 10.96
CA SER A 76 -12.08 3.98 10.26
C SER A 76 -12.31 2.55 10.77
N LEU A 77 -13.54 2.04 10.66
CA LEU A 77 -13.84 0.64 10.97
C LEU A 77 -12.97 -0.30 10.11
N THR A 78 -12.77 0.05 8.84
CA THR A 78 -11.90 -0.68 7.90
C THR A 78 -10.47 -0.76 8.41
N CYS A 79 -9.91 0.34 8.95
CA CYS A 79 -8.59 0.32 9.56
C CYS A 79 -8.50 -0.69 10.71
N CYS A 80 -9.43 -0.63 11.67
CA CYS A 80 -9.40 -1.52 12.82
C CYS A 80 -9.51 -3.00 12.41
N THR A 81 -10.46 -3.35 11.53
CA THR A 81 -10.61 -4.71 11.01
C THR A 81 -9.37 -5.19 10.24
N ASN A 82 -8.73 -4.30 9.47
CA ASN A 82 -7.52 -4.62 8.75
C ASN A 82 -6.32 -4.85 9.66
N LEU A 83 -6.19 -4.08 10.74
CA LEU A 83 -5.15 -4.30 11.75
C LEU A 83 -5.34 -5.62 12.50
N GLU A 84 -6.58 -6.01 12.80
CA GLU A 84 -6.87 -7.33 13.35
C GLU A 84 -6.47 -8.46 12.39
N ALA A 85 -6.81 -8.34 11.10
CA ALA A 85 -6.41 -9.32 10.10
C ALA A 85 -4.88 -9.44 9.99
N LEU A 86 -4.17 -8.31 9.94
CA LEU A 86 -2.71 -8.30 9.96
C LEU A 86 -2.13 -8.91 11.24
N ASN A 87 -2.82 -8.77 12.38
CA ASN A 87 -2.43 -9.38 13.65
C ASN A 87 -2.58 -10.90 13.63
N CYS A 88 -3.62 -11.43 12.99
CA CYS A 88 -3.75 -12.88 12.79
C CYS A 88 -2.60 -13.42 11.94
N ILE A 89 -2.30 -12.75 10.83
CA ILE A 89 -1.19 -13.11 9.95
C ILE A 89 0.15 -13.03 10.69
N ALA A 90 0.38 -11.97 11.47
CA ALA A 90 1.59 -11.83 12.27
C ALA A 90 1.78 -12.95 13.30
N ARG A 91 0.69 -13.49 13.86
CA ARG A 91 0.75 -14.63 14.80
C ARG A 91 1.09 -15.95 14.10
N GLU A 92 0.71 -16.10 12.84
CA GLU A 92 0.94 -17.31 12.05
C GLU A 92 2.32 -17.29 11.36
N GLU A 93 2.69 -16.16 10.77
CA GLU A 93 3.86 -16.01 9.91
C GLU A 93 5.02 -15.24 10.56
N GLY A 94 4.79 -14.67 11.75
CA GLY A 94 5.77 -13.94 12.54
C GLY A 94 5.60 -12.41 12.44
N PRO A 95 5.72 -11.69 13.57
CA PRO A 95 5.48 -10.24 13.62
C PRO A 95 6.52 -9.43 12.86
N ARG A 96 7.75 -9.94 12.75
CA ARG A 96 8.85 -9.31 12.01
C ARG A 96 8.50 -9.10 10.55
N ARG A 97 7.80 -10.04 9.91
CA ARG A 97 7.38 -9.92 8.51
C ARG A 97 6.46 -8.72 8.31
N ILE A 98 5.43 -8.60 9.15
CA ILE A 98 4.47 -7.49 9.07
C ILE A 98 5.16 -6.16 9.38
N CYS A 99 6.03 -6.13 10.39
CA CYS A 99 6.84 -4.96 10.71
C CYS A 99 7.64 -4.48 9.49
N GLN A 100 8.44 -5.37 8.89
CA GLN A 100 9.31 -5.03 7.75
C GLN A 100 8.50 -4.50 6.57
N CYS A 101 7.36 -5.14 6.27
CA CYS A 101 6.47 -4.67 5.22
C CYS A 101 5.89 -3.28 5.50
N ILE A 102 5.60 -2.93 6.77
CA ILE A 102 5.15 -1.58 7.13
C ILE A 102 6.30 -0.58 7.05
N GLU A 103 7.50 -0.96 7.48
CA GLU A 103 8.74 -0.17 7.39
C GLU A 103 9.05 0.21 5.92
N ASP A 104 8.90 -0.74 5.00
CA ASP A 104 9.10 -0.55 3.55
C ASP A 104 8.13 0.46 2.92
N LEU A 105 6.93 0.62 3.48
CA LEU A 105 5.98 1.64 3.02
C LEU A 105 6.45 3.06 3.38
N ARG A 106 7.42 3.19 4.30
CA ARG A 106 7.93 4.45 4.85
C ARG A 106 6.80 5.43 5.21
N PRO A 107 5.78 4.99 5.98
CA PRO A 107 4.61 5.80 6.22
C PRO A 107 4.94 6.98 7.14
N SER A 108 4.28 8.11 6.92
CA SER A 108 4.38 9.27 7.81
C SER A 108 3.32 9.17 8.91
N LEU A 109 3.75 8.86 10.13
CA LEU A 109 2.87 8.60 11.27
C LEU A 109 3.13 9.59 12.41
N LEU A 110 2.07 9.95 13.15
CA LEU A 110 2.15 10.75 14.37
C LEU A 110 2.12 9.84 15.60
N GLU A 111 3.10 9.99 16.49
CA GLU A 111 3.20 9.18 17.71
C GLU A 111 1.95 9.28 18.62
N SER A 112 1.33 10.46 18.68
CA SER A 112 0.07 10.67 19.40
C SER A 112 -1.08 9.83 18.83
N ARG A 113 -1.16 9.68 17.51
CA ARG A 113 -2.18 8.88 16.81
C ARG A 113 -1.89 7.39 16.93
N ILE A 114 -0.63 6.96 16.88
CA ILE A 114 -0.23 5.57 17.10
C ILE A 114 -0.71 5.07 18.46
N ARG A 115 -0.49 5.85 19.54
CA ARG A 115 -0.99 5.47 20.87
C ARG A 115 -2.52 5.38 20.92
N GLY A 116 -3.20 6.25 20.16
CA GLY A 116 -4.65 6.25 20.06
C GLY A 116 -5.19 5.01 19.35
N ILE A 117 -4.51 4.49 18.31
CA ILE A 117 -5.04 3.40 17.49
C ILE A 117 -5.35 2.13 18.29
N TYR A 118 -4.48 1.78 19.24
CA TYR A 118 -4.68 0.59 20.10
C TYR A 118 -5.92 0.73 20.98
N LYS A 119 -6.14 1.93 21.52
CA LYS A 119 -7.27 2.22 22.41
C LYS A 119 -8.58 2.32 21.64
N GLU A 120 -8.60 3.11 20.56
CA GLU A 120 -9.81 3.38 19.77
C GLU A 120 -10.29 2.13 19.02
N CYS A 121 -9.38 1.30 18.50
CA CYS A 121 -9.75 0.03 17.87
C CYS A 121 -9.96 -1.10 18.89
N GLY A 122 -9.53 -0.96 20.15
CA GLY A 122 -9.63 -2.02 21.16
C GLY A 122 -8.74 -3.24 20.87
N ILE A 123 -7.58 -3.02 20.22
CA ILE A 123 -6.71 -4.09 19.72
C ILE A 123 -5.36 -4.15 20.45
N HIS A 124 -4.79 -5.35 20.53
CA HIS A 124 -3.40 -5.59 20.93
C HIS A 124 -2.67 -6.30 19.78
N LEU A 125 -1.79 -5.57 19.10
CA LEU A 125 -1.01 -6.09 17.97
C LEU A 125 0.23 -6.82 18.44
N SER A 126 0.55 -7.93 17.78
CA SER A 126 1.76 -8.73 18.00
C SER A 126 3.00 -8.13 17.32
N PHE A 127 2.82 -7.12 16.49
CA PHE A 127 3.88 -6.37 15.81
C PHE A 127 3.83 -4.89 16.22
N PRO A 128 4.98 -4.19 16.26
CA PRO A 128 5.02 -2.78 16.59
C PRO A 128 4.55 -1.91 15.44
N ILE A 129 3.94 -0.77 15.78
CA ILE A 129 3.76 0.37 14.88
C ILE A 129 4.44 1.56 15.57
N SER A 130 5.37 2.21 14.91
CA SER A 130 6.11 3.36 15.42
C SER A 130 6.31 4.40 14.34
N GLN A 131 6.51 5.66 14.74
CA GLN A 131 6.85 6.74 13.80
C GLN A 131 8.16 6.45 13.07
N HIS A 132 9.10 5.87 13.80
CA HIS A 132 10.36 5.34 13.28
C HIS A 132 10.27 3.84 13.39
N MET A 133 9.78 3.21 12.33
CA MET A 133 9.81 1.75 12.21
C MET A 133 11.28 1.31 12.31
N ASP A 134 11.53 0.35 13.20
CA ASP A 134 12.79 -0.37 13.33
C ASP A 134 12.44 -1.84 13.60
N CYS A 135 12.52 -2.64 12.55
CA CYS A 135 12.14 -4.04 12.61
C CYS A 135 13.33 -4.97 12.94
N SER A 136 14.50 -4.42 13.26
CA SER A 136 15.70 -5.21 13.55
C SER A 136 15.59 -5.98 14.87
N SER A 137 14.87 -5.42 15.85
CA SER A 137 14.69 -5.95 17.21
C SER A 137 13.36 -6.70 17.44
N VAL A 138 12.60 -6.97 16.37
CA VAL A 138 11.36 -7.77 16.39
C VAL A 138 11.70 -9.24 16.17
#